data_AF-A0A9D8CE54-F1
#
_entry.id   AF-A0A9D8CE54-F1
#
_cell.length_a   1.000
_cell.length_b   1.000
_cell.length_c   1.000
_cell.angle_alpha   90.00
_cell.angle_beta   90.00
_cell.angle_gamma   90.00
#
_symmetry.space_group_name_H-M   'P 1'
#
loop_
_entity.id
_entity.type
_entity.pdbx_description
1 polymer ?
#
loop_
_entity_poly.entity_id
_entity_poly.type
_entity_poly.pdbx_seq_one_letter_code
_entity_poly.pdbx_strand_id
1 'polypeptide(L)'
;MAARFPDPLVEQRHAVLARYGAEPATLPAGEADEARWTELWRLLKPDFATADRTQVPDFASLAPAAREAARAYIGCRIEADRLLARCKEAHSRLARDGIATDAVEHYATVRDAYEDGVMAFGAARERLDTLLPKTK
;
A
#
# COMPACT_ATOMS: atom_id res chain seq x y z
N MET A 1 4.32 -16.25 -28.44
CA MET A 1 3.48 -15.10 -28.07
C MET A 1 4.29 -14.27 -27.08
N ALA A 2 4.80 -13.10 -27.48
CA ALA A 2 5.52 -12.23 -26.56
C ALA A 2 4.54 -11.68 -25.51
N ALA A 3 4.94 -11.65 -24.24
CA ALA A 3 4.16 -11.05 -23.18
C ALA A 3 3.89 -9.58 -23.54
N ARG A 4 2.62 -9.20 -23.65
CA ARG A 4 2.22 -7.80 -23.87
C ARG A 4 2.51 -7.06 -22.57
N PHE A 5 3.55 -6.22 -22.59
CA PHE A 5 3.84 -5.32 -21.49
C PHE A 5 3.18 -3.96 -21.72
N PRO A 6 2.52 -3.37 -20.70
CA PRO A 6 2.35 -3.92 -19.35
C PRO A 6 1.31 -5.06 -19.29
N ASP A 7 1.56 -6.05 -18.42
CA ASP A 7 0.67 -7.19 -18.19
C ASP A 7 -0.62 -6.74 -17.45
N PRO A 8 -1.81 -6.92 -18.05
CA PRO A 8 -3.08 -6.50 -17.44
C PRO A 8 -3.38 -7.14 -16.08
N LEU A 9 -2.87 -8.35 -15.83
CA LEU A 9 -3.09 -9.07 -14.57
C LEU A 9 -2.24 -8.49 -13.42
N VAL A 10 -1.04 -8.01 -13.74
CA VAL A 10 -0.17 -7.26 -12.79
C VAL A 10 -0.81 -5.91 -12.48
N GLU A 11 -1.47 -5.28 -13.45
CA GLU A 11 -2.19 -4.03 -13.22
C GLU A 11 -3.41 -4.18 -12.31
N GLN A 12 -4.23 -5.22 -12.53
CA GLN A 12 -5.44 -5.46 -11.73
C GLN A 12 -5.13 -5.79 -10.27
N ARG A 13 -4.05 -6.52 -9.99
CA ARG A 13 -3.67 -6.87 -8.61
C ARG A 13 -3.05 -5.71 -7.83
N HIS A 14 -2.53 -4.71 -8.52
CA HIS A 14 -1.76 -3.62 -7.90
C HIS A 14 -2.60 -2.35 -7.65
N ALA A 15 -3.88 -2.34 -8.06
CA ALA A 15 -4.80 -1.22 -7.91
C ALA A 15 -5.74 -1.34 -6.69
N VAL A 16 -5.33 -2.06 -5.64
CA VAL A 16 -6.23 -2.40 -4.52
C VAL A 16 -6.73 -1.16 -3.77
N LEU A 17 -5.93 -0.09 -3.58
CA LEU A 17 -6.42 1.17 -2.99
C LEU A 17 -6.65 2.32 -3.98
N ALA A 18 -6.04 2.29 -5.17
CA ALA A 18 -6.36 3.25 -6.23
C ALA A 18 -7.86 3.19 -6.63
N ARG A 19 -8.47 2.01 -6.53
CA ARG A 19 -9.93 1.79 -6.67
C ARG A 19 -10.79 2.58 -5.67
N TYR A 20 -10.25 2.94 -4.51
CA TYR A 20 -11.00 3.58 -3.43
C TYR A 20 -10.73 5.08 -3.29
N GLY A 21 -10.06 5.70 -4.28
CA GLY A 21 -9.84 7.15 -4.29
C GLY A 21 -8.96 7.66 -3.14
N ALA A 22 -8.19 6.77 -2.50
CA ALA A 22 -7.26 7.13 -1.45
C ALA A 22 -6.01 7.76 -2.08
N GLU A 23 -6.12 9.03 -2.47
CA GLU A 23 -4.93 9.82 -2.77
C GLU A 23 -4.16 10.09 -1.47
N PRO A 24 -2.82 10.06 -1.48
CA PRO A 24 -1.99 10.40 -0.32
C PRO A 24 -2.32 11.79 0.28
N ALA A 25 -2.76 12.74 -0.56
CA ALA A 25 -3.22 14.06 -0.16
C ALA A 25 -4.55 14.05 0.62
N THR A 26 -5.22 12.89 0.67
CA THR A 26 -6.51 12.67 1.34
C THR A 26 -6.37 11.73 2.54
N LEU A 27 -5.15 11.42 2.97
CA LEU A 27 -4.93 10.74 4.24
C LEU A 27 -5.58 11.58 5.36
N PRO A 28 -6.48 10.98 6.16
CA PRO A 28 -7.14 11.72 7.23
C PRO A 28 -6.12 12.30 8.21
N ALA A 29 -6.20 13.62 8.44
CA ALA A 29 -5.30 14.31 9.35
C ALA A 29 -5.75 14.08 10.80
N GLY A 30 -4.93 13.39 11.58
CA GLY A 30 -5.15 13.17 13.01
C GLY A 30 -6.38 12.31 13.34
N GLU A 31 -6.93 12.52 14.55
CA GLU A 31 -8.10 11.80 15.06
C GLU A 31 -9.43 12.27 14.44
N ALA A 32 -9.45 13.41 13.74
CA ALA A 32 -10.66 14.10 13.31
C ALA A 32 -11.48 13.39 12.22
N ASP A 33 -11.02 12.23 11.72
CA ASP A 33 -11.72 11.47 10.68
C ASP A 33 -11.62 9.95 10.94
N GLU A 34 -12.05 9.54 12.14
CA GLU A 34 -12.10 8.14 12.57
C GLU A 34 -13.00 7.26 11.67
N ALA A 35 -14.02 7.85 11.05
CA ALA A 35 -14.87 7.18 10.07
C ALA A 35 -14.07 6.73 8.84
N ARG A 36 -13.20 7.61 8.31
CA ARG A 36 -12.34 7.27 7.18
C ARG A 36 -11.28 6.24 7.54
N TRP A 37 -10.68 6.31 8.72
CA TRP A 37 -9.77 5.27 9.20
C TRP A 37 -10.46 3.90 9.33
N THR A 38 -11.71 3.89 9.81
CA THR A 38 -12.51 2.67 9.92
C THR A 38 -12.80 2.06 8.56
N GLU A 39 -13.16 2.88 7.57
CA GLU A 39 -13.42 2.39 6.20
C GLU A 39 -12.16 1.84 5.53
N LEU A 40 -11.03 2.55 5.64
CA LEU A 40 -9.75 2.07 5.13
C LEU A 40 -9.31 0.78 5.82
N TRP A 41 -9.47 0.68 7.14
CA TRP A 41 -9.16 -0.53 7.89
C TRP A 41 -10.06 -1.70 7.49
N ARG A 42 -11.36 -1.47 7.23
CA ARG A 42 -12.28 -2.53 6.79
C ARG A 42 -11.79 -3.22 5.52
N LEU A 43 -11.15 -2.48 4.62
CA LEU A 43 -10.60 -3.00 3.37
C LEU A 43 -9.30 -3.77 3.58
N LEU A 44 -8.46 -3.34 4.52
CA LEU A 44 -7.10 -3.85 4.69
C LEU A 44 -6.96 -4.86 5.82
N LYS A 45 -7.87 -4.91 6.80
CA LYS A 45 -7.83 -5.89 7.89
C LYS A 45 -7.79 -7.36 7.42
N PRO A 46 -8.37 -7.77 6.26
CA PRO A 46 -8.22 -9.14 5.76
C PRO A 46 -6.76 -9.56 5.52
N ASP A 47 -5.84 -8.62 5.32
CA ASP A 47 -4.41 -8.91 5.19
C ASP A 47 -3.83 -9.63 6.42
N PHE A 48 -4.47 -9.46 7.59
CA PHE A 48 -4.06 -10.03 8.86
C PHE A 48 -4.85 -11.27 9.27
N ALA A 49 -5.78 -11.73 8.42
CA ALA A 49 -6.49 -12.97 8.65
C ALA A 49 -5.55 -14.16 8.43
N THR A 50 -5.41 -14.99 9.45
CA THR A 50 -4.60 -16.22 9.41
C THR A 50 -5.41 -17.40 9.96
N ALA A 51 -4.90 -18.63 9.83
CA ALA A 51 -5.55 -19.79 10.45
C ALA A 51 -5.72 -19.60 11.97
N ASP A 52 -4.73 -18.98 12.61
CA ASP A 52 -4.71 -18.69 14.06
C ASP A 52 -5.35 -17.33 14.41
N ARG A 53 -5.92 -16.63 13.42
CA ARG A 53 -6.62 -15.34 13.57
C ARG A 53 -7.67 -15.21 12.48
N THR A 54 -8.77 -15.94 12.63
CA THR A 54 -9.88 -15.93 11.68
C THR A 54 -10.72 -14.66 11.74
N GLN A 55 -10.69 -13.95 12.88
CA GLN A 55 -11.36 -12.67 13.07
C GLN A 55 -10.37 -11.58 13.48
N VAL A 56 -10.17 -10.61 12.58
CA VAL A 56 -9.39 -9.40 12.86
C VAL A 56 -10.34 -8.32 13.39
N PRO A 57 -10.07 -7.71 14.56
CA PRO A 57 -10.94 -6.71 15.17
C PRO A 57 -11.21 -5.51 14.25
N ASP A 58 -12.38 -4.90 14.41
CA ASP A 58 -12.69 -3.61 13.80
C ASP A 58 -11.83 -2.49 14.39
N PHE A 59 -11.68 -1.41 13.64
CA PHE A 59 -10.75 -0.32 13.98
C PHE A 59 -11.00 0.28 15.37
N ALA A 60 -12.28 0.49 15.70
CA ALA A 60 -12.72 1.00 17.00
C ALA A 60 -12.46 0.01 18.16
N SER A 61 -12.35 -1.28 17.87
CA SER A 61 -12.08 -2.34 18.84
C SER A 61 -10.58 -2.62 19.03
N LEU A 62 -9.71 -1.98 18.25
CA LEU A 62 -8.26 -2.06 18.45
C LEU A 62 -7.85 -1.30 19.72
N ALA A 63 -6.92 -1.89 20.47
CA ALA A 63 -6.20 -1.21 21.53
C ALA A 63 -5.46 0.02 20.96
N PRO A 64 -5.21 1.09 21.77
CA PRO A 64 -4.63 2.34 21.27
C PRO A 64 -3.35 2.16 20.44
N ALA A 65 -2.39 1.37 20.93
CA ALA A 65 -1.15 1.08 20.21
C ALA A 65 -1.37 0.32 18.89
N ALA A 66 -2.32 -0.60 18.84
CA ALA A 66 -2.69 -1.32 17.62
C ALA A 66 -3.41 -0.39 16.62
N ARG A 67 -4.20 0.57 17.11
CA ARG A 67 -4.87 1.59 16.28
C ARG A 67 -3.86 2.52 15.62
N GLU A 68 -2.86 2.98 16.36
CA GLU A 68 -1.74 3.77 15.82
C GLU A 68 -0.95 2.98 14.77
N ALA A 69 -0.60 1.72 15.07
CA ALA A 69 0.07 0.85 14.12
C ALA A 69 -0.78 0.58 12.86
N ALA A 70 -2.09 0.44 13.00
CA ALA A 70 -3.01 0.32 11.88
C ALA A 70 -3.02 1.57 10.99
N ARG A 71 -3.04 2.77 11.58
CA ARG A 71 -2.92 4.04 10.84
C ARG A 71 -1.60 4.10 10.06
N ALA A 72 -0.49 3.73 10.70
CA ALA A 72 0.83 3.70 10.05
C ALA A 72 0.87 2.70 8.88
N TYR A 73 0.33 1.49 9.07
CA TYR A 73 0.24 0.48 8.02
C TYR A 73 -0.64 0.93 6.84
N ILE A 74 -1.81 1.53 7.11
CA ILE A 74 -2.68 2.12 6.07
C ILE A 74 -1.93 3.22 5.30
N GLY A 75 -1.22 4.09 6.00
CA GLY A 75 -0.40 5.15 5.39
C GLY A 75 0.70 4.60 4.49
N CYS A 76 1.45 3.60 4.96
CA CYS A 76 2.50 2.94 4.17
C CYS A 76 1.91 2.27 2.92
N ARG A 77 0.73 1.66 3.02
CA ARG A 77 0.06 1.03 1.88
C ARG A 77 -0.29 2.06 0.79
N ILE A 78 -0.88 3.19 1.19
CA ILE A 78 -1.25 4.28 0.27
C ILE A 78 -0.01 4.85 -0.42
N GLU A 79 1.07 5.06 0.34
CA GLU A 79 2.32 5.56 -0.22
C GLU A 79 2.97 4.55 -1.18
N ALA A 80 2.98 3.26 -0.85
CA ALA A 80 3.46 2.21 -1.75
C ALA A 80 2.67 2.15 -3.07
N ASP A 81 1.34 2.28 -3.01
CA ASP A 81 0.49 2.32 -4.20
C ASP A 81 0.76 3.58 -5.05
N ARG A 82 1.02 4.74 -4.43
CA ARG A 82 1.44 5.98 -5.11
C ARG A 82 2.78 5.83 -5.82
N LEU A 83 3.77 5.29 -5.11
CA LEU A 83 5.12 5.08 -5.63
C LEU A 83 5.11 4.11 -6.81
N LEU A 84 4.30 3.05 -6.71
CA LEU A 84 4.09 2.13 -7.81
C LEU A 84 3.48 2.81 -9.04
N ALA A 85 2.46 3.66 -8.86
CA ALA A 85 1.87 4.41 -9.97
C ALA A 85 2.91 5.29 -10.68
N ARG A 86 3.80 5.95 -9.91
CA ARG A 86 4.93 6.71 -10.48
C ARG A 86 5.93 5.82 -11.22
N CYS A 87 6.23 4.65 -10.68
CA CYS A 87 7.13 3.69 -11.30
C CYS A 87 6.56 3.20 -12.66
N LYS A 88 5.26 2.92 -12.72
CA LYS A 88 4.56 2.57 -13.97
C LYS A 88 4.57 3.70 -15.00
N GLU A 89 4.34 4.94 -14.57
CA GLU A 89 4.41 6.11 -15.44
C GLU A 89 5.82 6.30 -16.01
N ALA A 90 6.86 6.23 -15.17
CA ALA A 90 8.25 6.33 -15.59
C ALA A 90 8.65 5.19 -16.56
N HIS A 91 8.20 3.97 -16.29
CA HIS A 91 8.42 2.84 -17.20
C HIS A 91 7.70 3.02 -18.54
N SER A 92 6.46 3.52 -18.53
CA SER A 92 5.68 3.79 -19.73
C SER A 92 6.32 4.89 -20.59
N ARG A 93 6.95 5.89 -19.97
CA ARG A 93 7.75 6.91 -20.67
C ARG A 93 8.94 6.30 -21.39
N LEU A 94 9.69 5.41 -20.75
CA LEU A 94 10.81 4.69 -21.40
C LEU A 94 10.35 3.90 -22.62
N ALA A 95 9.20 3.22 -22.52
CA ALA A 95 8.66 2.43 -23.61
C ALA A 95 8.16 3.29 -24.79
N ARG A 96 7.61 4.48 -24.51
CA ARG A 96 7.03 5.36 -25.53
C ARG A 96 8.06 6.29 -26.18
N ASP A 97 8.91 6.91 -25.36
CA ASP A 97 9.75 8.03 -25.77
C ASP A 97 11.19 7.57 -26.13
N GLY A 98 11.50 6.29 -25.89
CA GLY A 98 12.79 5.68 -26.17
C GLY A 98 13.73 5.66 -24.96
N ILE A 99 14.77 4.83 -25.04
CA ILE A 99 15.75 4.65 -23.96
C ILE A 99 16.79 5.78 -24.04
N ALA A 100 16.58 6.83 -23.25
CA ALA A 100 17.55 7.88 -22.99
C ALA A 100 18.14 7.74 -21.57
N THR A 101 19.41 8.09 -21.38
CA THR A 101 20.11 7.95 -20.09
C THR A 101 19.34 8.59 -18.94
N ASP A 102 18.96 9.85 -19.06
CA ASP A 102 18.21 10.59 -18.02
C ASP A 102 16.86 9.92 -17.69
N ALA A 103 16.19 9.34 -18.70
CA ALA A 103 14.92 8.66 -18.50
C ALA A 103 15.11 7.34 -17.74
N VAL A 104 16.22 6.63 -17.99
CA VAL A 104 16.58 5.40 -17.27
C VAL A 104 16.95 5.72 -15.82
N GLU A 105 17.74 6.77 -15.60
CA GLU A 105 18.11 7.25 -14.25
C GLU A 105 16.88 7.70 -13.44
N HIS A 106 15.96 8.42 -14.08
CA HIS A 106 14.69 8.80 -13.45
C HIS A 106 13.86 7.57 -13.06
N TYR A 107 13.72 6.59 -13.97
CA TYR A 107 13.03 5.34 -13.67
C TYR A 107 13.69 4.58 -12.52
N ALA A 108 15.01 4.46 -12.52
CA ALA A 108 15.75 3.81 -11.44
C ALA A 108 15.49 4.49 -10.09
N THR A 109 15.58 5.82 -10.03
CA THR A 109 15.28 6.61 -8.81
C THR A 109 13.87 6.37 -8.29
N VAL A 110 12.87 6.35 -9.18
CA VAL A 110 11.47 6.12 -8.79
C VAL A 110 11.25 4.67 -8.35
N ARG A 111 11.94 3.71 -8.98
CA ARG A 111 11.89 2.30 -8.60
C ARG A 111 12.48 2.09 -7.21
N ASP A 112 13.65 2.67 -6.93
CA ASP A 112 14.30 2.54 -5.62
C ASP A 112 13.40 3.12 -4.52
N ALA A 113 12.78 4.28 -4.76
CA ALA A 113 11.79 4.83 -3.83
C ALA A 113 10.58 3.90 -3.61
N TYR A 114 10.10 3.22 -4.66
CA TYR A 114 9.04 2.21 -4.52
C TYR A 114 9.51 1.00 -3.71
N GLU A 115 10.73 0.51 -3.92
CA GLU A 115 11.32 -0.59 -3.15
C GLU A 115 11.39 -0.24 -1.66
N ASP A 116 11.88 0.96 -1.33
CA ASP A 116 11.87 1.48 0.05
C ASP A 116 10.45 1.55 0.63
N GLY A 117 9.48 2.01 -0.17
CA GLY A 117 8.07 2.05 0.21
C GLY A 117 7.49 0.66 0.52
N VAL A 118 7.84 -0.35 -0.28
CA VAL A 118 7.42 -1.76 -0.05
C VAL A 118 8.07 -2.31 1.23
N MET A 119 9.33 -2.01 1.48
CA MET A 119 10.02 -2.40 2.71
C MET A 119 9.38 -1.78 3.94
N ALA A 120 9.06 -0.48 3.89
CA ALA A 120 8.35 0.22 4.96
C ALA A 120 6.94 -0.37 5.19
N PHE A 121 6.22 -0.69 4.12
CA PHE A 121 4.92 -1.36 4.20
C PHE A 121 5.01 -2.74 4.86
N GLY A 122 6.02 -3.55 4.50
CA GLY A 122 6.31 -4.83 5.14
C GLY A 122 6.58 -4.68 6.63
N ALA A 123 7.46 -3.76 7.01
CA ALA A 123 7.78 -3.48 8.42
C ALA A 123 6.56 -3.00 9.22
N ALA A 124 5.71 -2.15 8.62
CA ALA A 124 4.47 -1.68 9.26
C ALA A 124 3.48 -2.83 9.47
N ARG A 125 3.37 -3.75 8.50
CA ARG A 125 2.55 -4.96 8.62
C ARG A 125 3.06 -5.84 9.76
N GLU A 126 4.34 -6.16 9.80
CA GLU A 126 4.93 -6.98 10.87
C GLU A 126 4.67 -6.36 12.24
N ARG A 127 4.91 -5.05 12.38
CA ARG A 127 4.64 -4.32 13.63
C ARG A 127 3.19 -4.47 14.06
N LEU A 128 2.22 -4.23 13.17
CA LEU A 128 0.81 -4.36 13.49
C LEU A 128 0.44 -5.81 13.85
N ASP A 129 1.01 -6.79 13.15
CA ASP A 129 0.75 -8.21 13.42
C ASP A 129 1.13 -8.62 14.85
N THR A 130 2.23 -8.07 15.39
CA THR A 130 2.64 -8.32 16.79
C THR A 130 1.67 -7.77 17.83
N LEU A 131 0.90 -6.73 17.48
CA LEU A 131 -0.02 -6.03 18.38
C LEU A 131 -1.45 -6.58 18.27
N LEU A 132 -1.76 -7.32 17.20
CA LEU A 132 -3.06 -7.92 17.01
C LEU A 132 -3.23 -9.18 17.86
N PRO A 133 -4.39 -9.38 18.50
CA PRO A 133 -4.65 -10.55 19.32
C PRO A 133 -4.52 -11.83 18.48
N LYS A 134 -3.82 -12.85 18.99
CA LYS A 134 -3.79 -14.19 18.40
C LYS A 134 -4.91 -15.01 19.03
N THR A 135 -5.64 -15.78 18.23
CA THR A 135 -6.58 -16.77 18.78
C THR A 135 -5.74 -17.90 19.38
N LYS A 136 -5.87 -18.13 20.68
CA LYS A 136 -5.25 -19.29 21.35
C LYS A 136 -5.94 -20.58 20.94
#